data_AF-A0A9W7TDS9-F1
#
_entry.id   AF-A0A9W7TDS9-F1
#
_cell.length_a   1.000
_cell.length_b   1.000
_cell.length_c   1.000
_cell.angle_alpha   90.00
_cell.angle_beta   90.00
_cell.angle_gamma   90.00
#
_symmetry.space_group_name_H-M   'P 1'
#
loop_
_entity.id
_entity.type
_entity.pdbx_description
1 polymer ?
#
loop_
_entity_poly.entity_id
_entity_poly.type
_entity_poly.pdbx_seq_one_letter_code
_entity_poly.pdbx_strand_id
1 'polypeptide(L)'
;MPQTAERTLLSTRTDKVRNSGRLVLRLTFTHMAGKEKQAREAYMDSGGLAQVVREEMPRKIEEIKDFLLTARRKDAKSVKIKKNKDNVKFKVRCSRYLYTLVITDKEKAEKLKQSLPPGLAVKELK
;
A
#
# COMPACT_ATOMS: atom_id res chain seq x y z
N MET A 1 7.86 35.75 20.13
CA MET A 1 7.43 34.46 20.70
C MET A 1 6.28 33.90 19.88
N PRO A 2 6.49 32.97 18.92
CA PRO A 2 5.44 32.04 18.54
C PRO A 2 5.59 30.76 19.36
N GLN A 3 4.46 30.35 19.93
CA GLN A 3 4.31 29.25 20.87
C GLN A 3 4.58 27.90 20.21
N THR A 4 5.18 27.03 21.04
CA THR A 4 5.45 25.61 20.87
C THR A 4 4.23 24.84 20.33
N ALA A 5 4.32 24.33 19.11
CA ALA A 5 3.42 23.28 18.63
C ALA A 5 3.96 21.92 19.07
N GLU A 6 3.80 21.60 20.35
CA GLU A 6 4.06 20.27 20.87
C GLU A 6 2.91 19.31 20.53
N ARG A 7 3.24 18.36 19.63
CA ARG A 7 3.09 16.91 19.84
C ARG A 7 1.67 16.30 19.75
N THR A 8 1.48 15.45 18.73
CA THR A 8 0.65 14.22 18.86
C THR A 8 1.28 13.03 18.14
N LEU A 9 2.58 12.79 18.34
CA LEU A 9 3.22 11.49 18.11
C LEU A 9 3.60 10.92 19.48
N LEU A 10 2.85 9.94 19.98
CA LEU A 10 3.08 9.39 21.32
C LEU A 10 4.13 8.26 21.35
N SER A 11 4.43 7.62 20.22
CA SER A 11 5.45 6.56 20.17
C SER A 11 6.05 6.41 18.79
N THR A 12 7.39 6.40 18.74
CA THR A 12 8.17 5.99 17.57
C THR A 12 8.95 4.76 17.99
N ARG A 13 8.69 3.63 17.32
CA ARG A 13 9.46 2.40 17.55
C ARG A 13 10.29 2.11 16.32
N THR A 14 11.60 2.00 16.54
CA THR A 14 12.60 1.64 15.53
C THR A 14 12.97 0.18 15.72
N ASP A 15 12.67 -0.65 14.72
CA ASP A 15 13.08 -2.06 14.72
C ASP A 15 14.03 -2.30 13.53
N LYS A 16 15.16 -2.97 13.76
CA LYS A 16 16.02 -3.47 12.67
C LYS A 16 15.35 -4.72 12.08
N VAL A 17 15.02 -4.68 10.79
CA VAL A 17 14.41 -5.81 10.09
C VAL A 17 15.20 -6.15 8.84
N ARG A 18 15.21 -7.43 8.44
CA ARG A 18 15.93 -7.90 7.25
C ARG A 18 14.93 -8.05 6.10
N ASN A 19 15.13 -7.32 5.00
CA ASN A 19 14.33 -7.40 3.79
C ASN A 19 15.25 -7.82 2.63
N SER A 20 14.95 -8.94 1.96
CA SER A 20 15.74 -9.46 0.81
C SER A 20 17.26 -9.48 1.04
N GLY A 21 17.71 -9.96 2.20
CA GLY A 21 19.13 -10.03 2.57
C GLY A 21 19.78 -8.70 3.02
N ARG A 22 19.07 -7.57 2.92
CA ARG A 22 19.54 -6.24 3.37
C ARG A 22 18.91 -5.86 4.71
N LEU A 23 19.72 -5.27 5.60
CA LEU A 23 19.25 -4.75 6.90
C LEU A 23 18.61 -3.37 6.69
N VAL A 24 17.37 -3.19 7.13
CA VAL A 24 16.62 -1.94 7.03
C VAL A 24 16.05 -1.55 8.39
N LEU A 25 16.01 -0.26 8.71
CA LEU A 25 15.33 0.22 9.91
C LEU A 25 13.86 0.48 9.59
N ARG A 26 12.96 -0.23 10.27
CA ARG A 26 11.51 0.00 10.25
C ARG A 26 11.16 0.98 11.36
N LEU A 27 10.67 2.15 10.98
CA LEU A 27 10.06 3.12 11.88
C LEU A 27 8.55 2.95 11.83
N THR A 28 7.94 2.69 13.00
CA THR A 28 6.49 2.69 13.15
C THR A 28 6.06 3.97 13.84
N PHE A 29 5.14 4.70 13.21
CA PHE A 29 4.52 5.89 13.76
C PHE A 29 3.05 5.61 14.03
N THR A 30 2.62 5.74 15.28
CA THR A 30 1.22 5.66 15.67
C THR A 30 0.65 7.06 15.85
N HIS A 31 -0.26 7.47 14.96
CA HIS A 31 -0.99 8.74 15.09
C HIS A 31 -2.39 8.49 15.62
N MET A 32 -2.72 9.12 16.75
CA MET A 32 -4.03 9.03 17.41
C MET A 32 -4.79 10.34 17.17
N ALA A 33 -5.30 10.54 15.95
CA ALA A 33 -6.31 11.57 15.70
C ALA A 33 -7.68 10.88 15.58
N GLY A 34 -8.68 11.45 16.24
CA GLY A 34 -9.99 10.84 16.52
C GLY A 34 -10.60 10.05 15.35
N LYS A 35 -10.88 8.77 15.65
CA LYS A 35 -11.42 7.70 14.79
C LYS A 35 -10.44 7.26 13.68
N GLU A 36 -9.94 6.04 13.90
CA GLU A 36 -9.06 5.21 13.03
C GLU A 36 -7.56 5.28 13.37
N LYS A 37 -7.09 4.29 14.14
CA LYS A 37 -5.65 4.06 14.40
C LYS A 37 -4.96 3.69 13.09
N GLN A 38 -4.25 4.62 12.48
CA GLN A 38 -3.46 4.33 11.27
C GLN A 38 -1.97 4.27 11.63
N ALA A 39 -1.40 3.07 11.52
CA ALA A 39 0.05 2.87 11.65
C ALA A 39 0.72 3.14 10.29
N ARG A 40 1.73 4.02 10.29
CA ARG A 40 2.59 4.24 9.12
C ARG A 40 3.95 3.60 9.36
N GLU A 41 4.39 2.82 8.38
CA GLU A 41 5.72 2.21 8.36
C GLU A 41 6.62 2.96 7.38
N ALA A 42 7.70 3.52 7.87
CA ALA A 42 8.78 4.05 7.05
C ALA A 42 10.00 3.14 7.16
N TYR A 43 10.68 2.88 6.04
CA TYR A 43 11.91 2.10 6.01
C TYR A 43 13.07 3.01 5.58
N MET A 44 14.10 3.09 6.40
CA MET A 44 15.34 3.79 6.08
C MET A 44 16.40 2.77 5.63
N ASP A 45 16.93 2.93 4.43
CA ASP A 45 18.12 2.23 3.95
C ASP A 45 19.33 3.17 3.98
N SER A 46 20.49 2.62 4.32
CA SER A 46 21.80 3.27 4.43
C SER A 46 22.33 3.91 3.13
N GLY A 47 21.63 3.70 1.99
CA GLY A 47 22.04 4.13 0.64
C GLY A 47 21.24 5.27 0.02
N GLY A 48 20.61 6.16 0.80
CA GLY A 48 20.14 7.46 0.29
C GLY A 48 18.92 7.48 -0.64
N LEU A 49 18.24 6.34 -0.86
CA LEU A 49 16.89 6.34 -1.42
C LEU A 49 15.92 5.89 -0.33
N ALA A 50 15.55 6.83 0.54
CA ALA A 50 14.35 6.71 1.34
C ALA A 50 13.20 6.37 0.37
N GLN A 51 12.65 5.16 0.48
CA GLN A 51 11.40 4.88 -0.21
C GLN A 51 10.35 5.71 0.52
N VAL A 52 10.19 6.97 0.07
CA VAL A 52 9.11 7.84 0.49
C VAL A 52 7.85 7.10 0.09
N VAL A 53 7.25 6.41 1.07
CA VAL A 53 5.84 6.04 1.02
C VAL A 53 5.10 7.37 0.95
N ARG A 54 5.04 7.95 -0.26
CA ARG A 54 4.05 8.98 -0.57
C ARG A 54 2.75 8.38 -0.07
N GLU A 55 2.09 9.08 0.83
CA GLU A 55 0.78 8.70 1.33
C GLU A 55 -0.21 8.85 0.19
N GLU A 56 -0.17 7.86 -0.68
CA GLU A 56 -1.17 7.61 -1.67
C GLU A 56 -2.44 7.36 -0.89
N MET A 57 -3.30 8.37 -0.76
CA MET A 57 -4.58 8.24 -0.07
C MET A 57 -5.27 7.00 -0.63
N PRO A 58 -5.36 5.91 0.16
CA PRO A 58 -5.82 4.66 -0.37
C PRO A 58 -7.34 4.77 -0.59
N ARG A 59 -7.80 4.35 -1.76
CA ARG A 59 -9.24 4.25 -2.05
C ARG A 59 -9.63 2.80 -2.15
N LYS A 60 -10.68 2.42 -1.42
CA LYS A 60 -11.29 1.10 -1.54
C LYS A 60 -12.22 1.08 -2.75
N ILE A 61 -12.13 0.03 -3.55
CA ILE A 61 -13.13 -0.29 -4.58
C ILE A 61 -13.88 -1.52 -4.09
N GLU A 62 -15.21 -1.48 -4.15
CA GLU A 62 -16.06 -2.59 -3.69
C GLU A 62 -16.46 -3.51 -4.84
N GLU A 63 -16.68 -2.96 -6.04
CA GLU A 63 -17.11 -3.71 -7.21
C GLU A 63 -15.97 -4.10 -8.15
N ILE A 64 -16.05 -5.30 -8.71
CA ILE A 64 -15.08 -5.80 -9.70
C ILE A 64 -15.13 -4.98 -10.99
N LYS A 65 -16.32 -4.50 -11.39
CA LYS A 65 -16.50 -3.70 -12.61
C LYS A 65 -15.69 -2.40 -12.54
N ASP A 66 -15.83 -1.66 -11.45
CA ASP A 66 -15.08 -0.42 -11.21
C ASP A 66 -13.57 -0.65 -11.15
N PHE A 67 -13.15 -1.78 -10.61
CA PHE A 67 -11.75 -2.17 -10.59
C PHE A 67 -11.20 -2.39 -12.00
N LEU A 68 -11.92 -3.13 -12.86
CA LEU A 68 -11.50 -3.36 -14.25
C LEU A 68 -11.48 -2.07 -15.07
N LEU A 69 -12.45 -1.18 -14.86
CA LEU A 69 -12.43 0.16 -15.45
C LEU A 69 -11.19 0.93 -15.00
N THR A 70 -10.88 0.90 -13.70
CA THR A 70 -9.70 1.59 -13.14
C THR A 70 -8.38 1.03 -13.69
N ALA A 71 -8.26 -0.29 -13.83
CA ALA A 71 -7.08 -0.94 -14.36
C ALA A 71 -6.82 -0.64 -15.85
N ARG A 72 -7.87 -0.30 -16.62
CA ARG A 72 -7.77 0.07 -18.04
C ARG A 72 -7.48 1.55 -18.27
N ARG A 73 -7.51 2.39 -17.23
CA ARG A 73 -7.25 3.82 -17.40
C ARG A 73 -5.79 4.08 -17.78
N LYS A 74 -5.57 5.12 -18.58
CA LYS A 74 -4.23 5.59 -19.01
C LYS A 74 -3.28 5.97 -17.86
N ASP A 75 -3.80 6.30 -16.69
CA ASP A 75 -3.02 6.67 -15.51
C ASP A 75 -2.64 5.49 -14.62
N ALA A 76 -3.16 4.28 -14.92
CA ALA A 76 -2.77 3.06 -14.23
C ALA A 76 -1.37 2.62 -14.67
N LYS A 77 -0.45 2.53 -13.69
CA LYS A 77 0.97 2.22 -13.92
C LYS A 77 1.32 0.76 -13.63
N SER A 78 0.76 0.21 -12.55
CA SER A 78 1.06 -1.15 -12.13
C SER A 78 -0.02 -1.70 -11.20
N VAL A 79 -0.16 -3.02 -11.16
CA VAL A 79 -1.01 -3.72 -10.20
C VAL A 79 -0.12 -4.55 -9.28
N LYS A 80 -0.29 -4.38 -7.97
CA LYS A 80 0.32 -5.25 -6.96
C LYS A 80 -0.74 -6.20 -6.43
N ILE A 81 -0.50 -7.50 -6.54
CA ILE A 81 -1.38 -8.54 -6.01
C ILE A 81 -0.77 -9.03 -4.70
N LYS A 82 -1.45 -8.77 -3.59
CA LYS A 82 -1.05 -9.27 -2.26
C LYS A 82 -1.97 -10.40 -1.86
N LYS A 83 -1.43 -11.62 -1.79
CA LYS A 83 -2.14 -12.77 -1.22
C LYS A 83 -1.99 -12.72 0.31
N ASN A 84 -3.11 -12.70 1.02
CA ASN A 84 -3.18 -12.94 2.47
C ASN A 84 -3.79 -14.32 2.72
N LYS A 85 -3.90 -14.73 3.99
CA LYS A 85 -4.46 -16.03 4.36
C LYS A 85 -5.91 -16.19 3.89
N ASP A 86 -6.73 -15.17 4.13
CA ASP A 86 -8.19 -15.23 3.96
C ASP A 86 -8.71 -14.38 2.80
N ASN A 87 -7.87 -13.52 2.22
CA ASN A 87 -8.25 -12.66 1.11
C ASN A 87 -7.06 -12.34 0.20
N VAL A 88 -7.38 -11.93 -1.02
CA VAL A 88 -6.43 -11.40 -2.00
C VAL A 88 -6.75 -9.92 -2.22
N LYS A 89 -5.72 -9.07 -2.13
CA LYS A 89 -5.85 -7.63 -2.37
C LYS A 89 -5.19 -7.26 -3.68
N PHE A 90 -5.99 -6.73 -4.60
CA PHE A 90 -5.51 -6.16 -5.86
C PHE A 90 -5.32 -4.66 -5.69
N LYS A 91 -4.08 -4.20 -5.80
CA LYS A 91 -3.70 -2.81 -5.56
C LYS A 91 -3.25 -2.15 -6.86
N VAL A 92 -4.11 -1.33 -7.48
CA VAL A 92 -3.77 -0.56 -8.69
C VAL A 92 -3.11 0.75 -8.31
N ARG A 93 -1.91 0.97 -8.84
CA ARG A 93 -1.15 2.21 -8.74
C ARG A 93 -1.59 3.14 -9.86
N CYS A 94 -2.29 4.22 -9.52
CA CYS A 94 -2.61 5.30 -10.46
C CYS A 94 -1.62 6.47 -10.29
N SER A 95 -1.93 7.64 -10.85
CA SER A 95 -1.10 8.84 -10.68
C SER A 95 -1.15 9.43 -9.27
N ARG A 96 -2.34 9.50 -8.66
CA ARG A 96 -2.57 10.20 -7.37
C ARG A 96 -3.03 9.30 -6.22
N TYR A 97 -3.60 8.14 -6.53
CA TYR A 97 -4.24 7.27 -5.54
C TYR A 97 -3.80 5.82 -5.75
N LEU A 98 -3.87 5.06 -4.66
CA LEU A 98 -3.77 3.61 -4.68
C LEU A 98 -5.17 3.03 -4.52
N TYR A 99 -5.68 2.37 -5.56
CA TYR A 99 -6.97 1.69 -5.49
C TYR A 99 -6.79 0.27 -5.02
N THR A 100 -7.57 -0.16 -4.02
CA THR A 100 -7.51 -1.53 -3.50
C THR A 100 -8.87 -2.20 -3.63
N LEU A 101 -8.91 -3.32 -4.35
CA LEU A 101 -10.03 -4.27 -4.33
C LEU A 101 -9.64 -5.44 -3.44
N VAL A 102 -10.55 -5.85 -2.55
CA VAL A 102 -10.37 -7.00 -1.67
C VAL A 102 -11.33 -8.10 -2.12
N ILE A 103 -10.79 -9.27 -2.43
CA ILE A 103 -11.56 -10.46 -2.80
C ILE A 103 -11.29 -11.56 -1.77
N THR A 104 -12.35 -12.12 -1.20
CA THR A 104 -12.28 -13.28 -0.29
C THR A 104 -12.12 -14.59 -1.05
N ASP A 105 -12.84 -14.72 -2.17
CA ASP A 105 -12.90 -15.97 -2.94
C ASP A 105 -11.66 -16.15 -3.83
N LYS A 106 -10.86 -17.16 -3.53
CA LYS A 106 -9.59 -17.44 -4.25
C LYS A 106 -9.80 -17.73 -5.73
N GLU A 107 -10.86 -18.45 -6.09
CA GLU A 107 -11.17 -18.75 -7.50
C GLU A 107 -11.54 -17.50 -8.31
N LYS A 108 -12.34 -16.59 -7.72
CA LYS A 108 -12.67 -15.31 -8.36
C LYS A 108 -11.41 -14.45 -8.51
N ALA A 109 -10.51 -14.48 -7.53
CA ALA A 109 -9.25 -13.77 -7.61
C ALA A 109 -8.36 -14.28 -8.76
N GLU A 110 -8.24 -15.60 -8.96
CA GLU A 110 -7.45 -16.15 -10.08
C GLU A 110 -8.08 -15.82 -11.45
N LYS A 111 -9.42 -15.88 -11.58
CA LYS A 111 -10.13 -15.41 -12.80
C LYS A 111 -9.91 -13.92 -13.05
N LEU A 112 -9.95 -13.10 -12.00
CA LEU A 112 -9.71 -11.66 -12.11
C LEU A 112 -8.27 -11.35 -12.54
N LYS A 113 -7.29 -12.12 -12.04
CA LYS A 113 -5.89 -12.00 -12.45
C LYS A 113 -5.71 -12.24 -13.94
N GLN A 114 -6.39 -13.23 -14.51
CA GLN A 114 -6.39 -13.51 -15.95
C GLN A 114 -7.10 -12.43 -16.78
N SER A 115 -8.06 -11.72 -16.18
CA SER A 115 -8.84 -10.65 -16.84
C SER A 115 -8.11 -9.31 -16.87
N LEU A 116 -6.93 -9.20 -16.24
CA LEU A 116 -6.15 -7.96 -16.23
C LEU A 116 -5.59 -7.66 -17.63
N PRO A 117 -5.52 -6.37 -18.02
CA PRO A 117 -4.97 -6.00 -19.32
C PRO A 117 -3.49 -6.39 -19.44
N PRO A 118 -3.06 -7.04 -20.54
CA PRO A 118 -1.71 -7.59 -20.70
C PRO A 118 -0.58 -6.55 -20.77
N GLY A 119 -0.91 -5.27 -21.00
CA GLY A 119 0.05 -4.16 -21.00
C GLY A 119 0.32 -3.54 -19.62
N LEU A 120 -0.35 -4.02 -18.56
CA LEU A 120 -0.22 -3.45 -17.23
C LEU A 120 0.77 -4.26 -16.39
N ALA A 121 1.77 -3.60 -15.79
CA ALA A 121 2.78 -4.29 -15.01
C ALA A 121 2.18 -4.92 -13.75
N VAL A 122 2.18 -6.26 -13.67
CA VAL A 122 1.67 -7.02 -12.52
C VAL A 122 2.84 -7.49 -11.65
N LYS A 123 2.82 -7.15 -10.36
CA LYS A 123 3.79 -7.62 -9.36
C LYS A 123 3.08 -8.40 -8.25
N GLU A 124 3.47 -9.65 -8.06
CA GLU A 124 3.00 -10.45 -6.93
C GLU A 124 3.82 -10.17 -5.68
N LEU A 125 3.13 -9.95 -4.57
CA LEU A 125 3.72 -9.80 -3.25
C LEU A 125 3.38 -11.05 -2.44
N LYS A 126 4.42 -11.78 -2.02
CA LYS A 126 4.31 -12.88 -1.06
C LYS A 126 3.96 -12.36 0.32
#